data_AF-A0A259KLR2-F1
#
_entry.id   AF-A0A259KLR2-F1
#
_cell.length_a   1.000
_cell.length_b   1.000
_cell.length_c   1.000
_cell.angle_alpha   90.00
_cell.angle_beta   90.00
_cell.angle_gamma   90.00
#
_symmetry.space_group_name_H-M   'P 1'
#
loop_
_entity.id
_entity.type
_entity.pdbx_description
1 polymer ?
#
loop_
_entity_poly.entity_id
_entity_poly.type
_entity_poly.pdbx_seq_one_letter_code
_entity_poly.pdbx_strand_id
1 'polypeptide(L)'
;MRVLGSETVVVKPELIRLVRRDDSKKWQAHYKLESVKTWFRRSTDTADIKEATKIAERMWMKATFDFEEGRPVTSKKFKPVAEIVLHRLEAEIAAGTAKPSARDYVSAIKLYLIPFYGAFNVDGIKPHVISEFHVWRREKVGRELSGSAQSNHNAALNLIFDEAIERGYMTAYERPLTKNTGVESDRRAEFSQEELEAMMKYAPKFIIDGRTARTKIIRELLAIYVPFMAATGMRPGTEAEYLEWRHIDVEIRDGQPILHFRLQRGKRGARNFVAHNSCWLLLERLRQLSPDLSSMTLEEVLKKKIPKLLFRLSDGSVPDNWNKPFRQWLEDSELLNCPVSGKERSLYSLRHYYATQRLLEGIPIHDLAEQMGTSVLMITKHYSHLTPLMKAKQFAGVVDETASTEAAQIKAIMSAQMANNNIMNLVQMGTGLVMPLIAQNSELTDDFENRLKAQRKKSA
;
A
#
# COMPACT_ATOMS: atom_id res chain seq x y z
N MET A 1 41.69 -41.92 33.44
CA MET A 1 41.68 -40.43 33.49
C MET A 1 41.01 -40.05 34.81
N ARG A 2 41.69 -39.34 35.73
CA ARG A 2 41.07 -38.93 37.01
C ARG A 2 39.90 -37.99 36.70
N VAL A 3 38.69 -38.35 37.10
CA VAL A 3 37.52 -37.46 37.08
C VAL A 3 37.83 -36.34 38.08
N LEU A 4 37.98 -35.11 37.59
CA LEU A 4 38.16 -33.96 38.45
C LEU A 4 36.84 -33.73 39.19
N GLY A 5 36.85 -33.64 40.51
CA GLY A 5 35.64 -33.33 41.28
C GLY A 5 35.13 -31.93 40.98
N SER A 6 33.82 -31.71 41.13
CA SER A 6 33.24 -30.37 41.08
C SER A 6 33.80 -29.54 42.23
N GLU A 7 34.53 -28.46 41.91
CA GLU A 7 35.14 -27.58 42.90
C GLU A 7 34.49 -26.20 42.83
N THR A 8 34.22 -25.60 43.99
CA THR A 8 33.73 -24.21 44.09
C THR A 8 34.65 -23.41 45.00
N VAL A 9 35.10 -22.26 44.52
CA VAL A 9 35.97 -21.34 45.27
C VAL A 9 35.27 -19.98 45.36
N VAL A 10 35.10 -19.47 46.57
CA VAL A 10 34.52 -18.14 46.78
C VAL A 10 35.62 -17.09 46.60
N VAL A 11 35.39 -16.14 45.69
CA VAL A 11 36.33 -15.03 45.41
C VAL A 11 35.90 -13.79 46.20
N LYS A 12 34.62 -13.42 46.09
CA LYS A 12 33.98 -12.37 46.90
C LYS A 12 32.69 -12.93 47.49
N PRO A 13 32.50 -12.89 48.82
CA PRO A 13 31.28 -13.36 49.46
C PRO A 13 30.04 -12.78 48.78
N GLU A 14 29.05 -13.64 48.50
CA GLU A 14 27.76 -13.31 47.86
C GLU A 14 27.79 -12.67 46.45
N LEU A 15 28.98 -12.30 45.95
CA LEU A 15 29.15 -11.55 44.71
C LEU A 15 29.87 -12.33 43.61
N ILE A 16 30.93 -13.09 43.95
CA ILE A 16 31.75 -13.82 42.96
C ILE A 16 32.17 -15.19 43.52
N ARG A 17 31.91 -16.25 42.75
CA ARG A 17 32.44 -17.60 42.98
C ARG A 17 32.93 -18.21 41.67
N LEU A 18 34.01 -18.98 41.74
CA LEU A 18 34.51 -19.81 40.66
C LEU A 18 33.96 -21.23 40.83
N VAL A 19 33.47 -21.82 39.74
CA VAL A 19 33.01 -23.21 39.71
C VAL A 19 33.75 -23.96 38.61
N ARG A 20 34.37 -25.09 38.95
CA ARG A 20 34.93 -26.03 37.98
C ARG A 20 34.01 -27.25 37.90
N ARG A 21 33.63 -27.61 36.68
CA ARG A 21 32.80 -28.80 36.42
C ARG A 21 33.67 -30.05 36.35
N ASP A 22 33.04 -31.20 36.48
CA ASP A 22 33.64 -32.52 36.31
C ASP A 22 34.10 -32.79 34.86
N ASP A 23 33.38 -32.22 33.90
CA ASP A 23 33.64 -32.35 32.45
C ASP A 23 34.68 -31.38 31.88
N SER A 24 35.17 -30.41 32.67
CA SER A 24 36.06 -29.35 32.16
C SER A 24 37.15 -28.94 33.15
N LYS A 25 38.38 -28.80 32.63
CA LYS A 25 39.52 -28.27 33.39
C LYS A 25 39.45 -26.76 33.62
N LYS A 26 38.58 -26.04 32.88
CA LYS A 26 38.48 -24.58 32.89
C LYS A 26 37.53 -24.12 33.98
N TRP A 27 37.85 -23.01 34.64
CA TRP A 27 36.99 -22.39 35.64
C TRP A 27 35.84 -21.61 34.99
N GLN A 28 34.69 -21.57 35.67
CA GLN A 28 33.56 -20.71 35.32
C GLN A 28 33.40 -19.64 36.41
N ALA A 29 33.40 -18.38 36.02
CA ALA A 29 33.05 -17.26 36.86
C ALA A 29 31.52 -17.21 37.00
N HIS A 30 31.04 -17.41 38.22
CA HIS A 30 29.69 -17.11 38.62
C HIS A 30 29.71 -15.81 39.42
N TYR A 31 29.05 -14.77 38.92
CA TYR A 31 28.99 -13.49 39.61
C TYR A 31 27.58 -12.93 39.62
N LYS A 32 27.29 -12.08 40.60
CA LYS A 32 25.98 -11.45 40.82
C LYS A 32 26.20 -9.95 41.05
N LEU A 33 25.30 -9.13 40.54
CA LEU A 33 25.28 -7.69 40.84
C LEU A 33 24.41 -7.45 42.07
N GLU A 34 24.78 -6.49 42.92
CA GLU A 34 24.05 -6.22 44.17
C GLU A 34 22.58 -5.88 43.91
N SER A 35 22.32 -5.12 42.86
CA SER A 35 21.00 -4.73 42.37
C SER A 35 20.24 -5.85 41.66
N VAL A 36 20.94 -6.74 40.94
CA VAL A 36 20.34 -7.83 40.15
C VAL A 36 20.59 -9.16 40.85
N LYS A 37 19.57 -9.69 41.53
CA LYS A 37 19.65 -10.94 42.31
C LYS A 37 19.92 -12.24 41.49
N THR A 38 20.28 -12.11 40.21
CA THR A 38 20.53 -13.21 39.29
C THR A 38 22.04 -13.51 39.17
N TRP A 39 22.40 -14.79 39.17
CA TRP A 39 23.78 -15.23 38.95
C TRP A 39 24.09 -15.34 37.46
N PHE A 40 25.08 -14.56 37.00
CA PHE A 40 25.67 -14.68 35.67
C PHE A 40 26.74 -15.75 35.68
N ARG A 41 26.83 -16.54 34.60
CA ARG A 41 27.80 -17.62 34.44
C ARG A 41 28.58 -17.42 33.16
N ARG A 42 29.91 -17.28 33.25
CA ARG A 42 30.80 -17.19 32.09
C ARG A 42 32.07 -18.01 32.31
N SER A 43 32.60 -18.65 31.27
CA SER A 43 33.90 -19.34 31.34
C SER A 43 35.02 -18.31 31.52
N THR A 44 35.98 -18.58 32.40
CA THR A 44 37.22 -17.78 32.50
C THR A 44 38.26 -18.21 31.47
N ASP A 45 38.00 -19.30 30.75
CA ASP A 45 38.86 -19.91 29.73
C ASP A 45 40.24 -20.40 30.20
N THR A 46 40.51 -20.37 31.50
CA THR A 46 41.78 -20.80 32.12
C THR A 46 41.55 -21.86 33.19
N ALA A 47 42.53 -22.74 33.38
CA ALA A 47 42.56 -23.73 34.46
C ALA A 47 43.29 -23.20 35.72
N ASP A 48 44.04 -22.10 35.60
CA ASP A 48 44.74 -21.47 36.72
C ASP A 48 43.74 -20.68 37.58
N ILE A 49 43.67 -21.01 38.86
CA ILE A 49 42.79 -20.37 39.84
C ILE A 49 43.08 -18.88 40.06
N LYS A 50 44.36 -18.48 40.06
CA LYS A 50 44.76 -17.07 40.27
C LYS A 50 44.38 -16.23 39.08
N GLU A 51 44.60 -16.76 37.87
CA GLU A 51 44.19 -16.10 36.63
C GLU A 51 42.66 -16.05 36.50
N ALA A 52 41.97 -17.16 36.80
CA ALA A 52 40.52 -17.22 36.80
C ALA A 52 39.90 -16.22 37.79
N THR A 53 40.53 -16.01 38.95
CA THR A 53 40.10 -15.02 39.95
C THR A 53 40.14 -13.61 39.39
N LYS A 54 41.27 -13.22 38.78
CA LYS A 54 41.42 -11.90 38.14
C LYS A 54 40.43 -11.69 37.00
N ILE A 55 40.18 -12.72 36.19
CA ILE A 55 39.21 -12.67 35.08
C ILE A 55 37.79 -12.51 35.63
N ALA A 56 37.43 -13.27 36.68
CA ALA A 56 36.12 -13.18 37.31
C ALA A 56 35.86 -11.79 37.92
N GLU A 57 36.86 -11.20 38.59
CA GLU A 57 36.77 -9.84 39.11
C GLU A 57 36.61 -8.81 38.00
N ARG A 58 37.37 -8.91 36.91
CA ARG A 58 37.22 -8.03 35.74
C ARG A 58 35.84 -8.15 35.10
N MET A 59 35.30 -9.37 34.97
CA MET A 59 33.96 -9.61 34.45
C MET A 59 32.88 -8.99 35.34
N TRP A 60 33.01 -9.16 36.67
CA TRP A 60 32.09 -8.56 37.63
C TRP A 60 32.17 -7.03 37.62
N MET A 61 33.36 -6.44 37.69
CA MET A 61 33.56 -4.99 37.62
C MET A 61 32.95 -4.41 36.34
N LYS A 62 33.23 -5.03 35.19
CA LYS A 62 32.63 -4.61 33.91
C LYS A 62 31.11 -4.68 33.97
N ALA A 63 30.53 -5.78 34.46
CA ALA A 63 29.08 -5.93 34.59
C ALA A 63 28.47 -4.89 35.55
N THR A 64 29.17 -4.51 36.62
CA THR A 64 28.75 -3.46 37.55
C THR A 64 28.74 -2.10 36.87
N PHE A 65 29.83 -1.73 36.18
CA PHE A 65 29.88 -0.47 35.41
C PHE A 65 28.83 -0.42 34.30
N ASP A 66 28.69 -1.52 33.55
CA ASP A 66 27.67 -1.63 32.51
C ASP A 66 26.28 -1.41 33.13
N PHE A 67 25.98 -2.01 34.29
CA PHE A 67 24.72 -1.79 34.99
C PHE A 67 24.51 -0.36 35.49
N GLU A 68 25.52 0.24 36.11
CA GLU A 68 25.48 1.62 36.64
C GLU A 68 25.25 2.65 35.53
N GLU A 69 25.80 2.41 34.34
CA GLU A 69 25.58 3.25 33.16
C GLU A 69 24.31 2.88 32.37
N GLY A 70 23.47 1.98 32.89
CA GLY A 70 22.22 1.56 32.24
C GLY A 70 22.41 0.69 31.00
N ARG A 71 23.59 0.09 30.83
CA ARG A 71 23.90 -0.87 29.76
C ARG A 71 23.43 -2.28 30.15
N PRO A 72 22.85 -3.06 29.22
CA PRO A 72 22.50 -4.46 29.39
C PRO A 72 23.64 -5.35 29.88
N VAL A 73 23.41 -6.01 31.01
CA VAL A 73 24.33 -7.02 31.56
C VAL A 73 24.00 -8.42 30.99
N THR A 74 22.76 -8.59 30.53
CA THR A 74 22.27 -9.83 29.90
C THR A 74 21.80 -9.58 28.50
N SER A 75 22.26 -10.40 27.58
CA SER A 75 21.67 -10.51 26.25
C SER A 75 20.79 -11.76 26.15
N LYS A 76 19.79 -11.70 25.28
CA LYS A 76 18.91 -12.82 24.93
C LYS A 76 19.11 -13.21 23.46
N LYS A 77 18.76 -14.46 23.17
CA LYS A 77 18.63 -14.92 21.79
C LYS A 77 17.54 -14.12 21.08
N PHE A 78 17.73 -13.88 19.79
CA PHE A 78 16.81 -13.11 18.97
C PHE A 78 15.41 -13.75 18.92
N LYS A 79 15.35 -15.07 18.76
CA LYS A 79 14.06 -15.79 18.60
C LYS A 79 13.08 -15.53 19.76
N PRO A 80 13.44 -15.69 21.05
CA PRO A 80 12.55 -15.34 22.16
C PRO A 80 12.04 -13.89 22.14
N VAL A 81 12.89 -12.92 21.75
CA VAL A 81 12.47 -11.51 21.67
C VAL A 81 11.52 -11.32 20.49
N ALA A 82 11.81 -11.93 19.35
CA ALA A 82 10.97 -11.91 18.16
C ALA A 82 9.59 -12.55 18.40
N GLU A 83 9.53 -13.63 19.18
CA GLU A 83 8.28 -14.32 19.54
C GLU A 83 7.35 -13.44 20.40
N ILE A 84 7.92 -12.59 21.28
CA ILE A 84 7.13 -11.63 22.06
C ILE A 84 6.48 -10.59 21.13
N VAL A 85 7.26 -10.00 20.22
CA VAL A 85 6.74 -9.05 19.23
C VAL A 85 5.71 -9.71 18.31
N LEU A 86 5.98 -10.94 17.89
CA LEU A 86 5.08 -11.72 17.05
C LEU A 86 3.73 -11.95 17.73
N HIS A 87 3.73 -12.40 18.99
CA HIS A 87 2.52 -12.62 19.76
C HIS A 87 1.73 -11.31 19.95
N ARG A 88 2.41 -10.19 20.21
CA ARG A 88 1.76 -8.86 20.28
C ARG A 88 1.06 -8.50 18.97
N LEU A 89 1.75 -8.62 17.83
CA LEU A 89 1.18 -8.32 16.52
C LEU A 89 0.00 -9.24 16.18
N GLU A 90 0.09 -10.52 16.51
CA GLU A 90 -1.00 -11.48 16.29
C GLU A 90 -2.23 -11.17 17.17
N ALA A 91 -2.01 -10.78 18.43
CA ALA A 91 -3.09 -10.35 19.32
C ALA A 91 -3.78 -9.07 18.81
N GLU A 92 -3.02 -8.08 18.32
CA GLU A 92 -3.58 -6.87 17.71
C GLU A 92 -4.39 -7.19 16.44
N ILE A 93 -3.93 -8.15 15.63
CA ILE A 93 -4.64 -8.57 14.41
C ILE A 93 -5.95 -9.27 14.79
N ALA A 94 -5.91 -10.17 15.78
CA ALA A 94 -7.09 -10.87 16.28
C ALA A 94 -8.11 -9.91 16.91
N ALA A 95 -7.65 -8.88 17.61
CA ALA A 95 -8.48 -7.82 18.18
C ALA A 95 -9.01 -6.82 17.12
N GLY A 96 -8.53 -6.87 15.88
CA GLY A 96 -8.90 -5.94 14.82
C GLY A 96 -8.36 -4.52 15.00
N THR A 97 -7.40 -4.31 15.91
CA THR A 97 -6.78 -3.01 16.21
C THR A 97 -5.43 -2.80 15.50
N ALA A 98 -4.91 -3.85 14.85
CA ALA A 98 -3.62 -3.79 14.17
C ALA A 98 -3.59 -2.81 12.99
N LYS A 99 -2.41 -2.23 12.77
CA LYS A 99 -2.12 -1.49 11.54
C LYS A 99 -2.16 -2.44 10.33
N PRO A 100 -2.53 -1.96 9.12
CA PRO A 100 -2.55 -2.79 7.92
C PRO A 100 -1.24 -3.53 7.61
N SER A 101 -0.09 -2.96 7.99
CA SER A 101 1.24 -3.54 7.79
C SER A 101 1.59 -4.68 8.77
N ALA A 102 0.81 -4.88 9.84
CA ALA A 102 1.13 -5.88 10.86
C ALA A 102 1.21 -7.30 10.28
N ARG A 103 0.35 -7.64 9.31
CA ARG A 103 0.38 -8.94 8.62
C ARG A 103 1.66 -9.14 7.81
N ASP A 104 2.17 -8.08 7.19
CA ASP A 104 3.45 -8.12 6.47
C ASP A 104 4.61 -8.33 7.46
N TYR A 105 4.54 -7.69 8.63
CA TYR A 105 5.56 -7.85 9.68
C TYR A 105 5.55 -9.25 10.27
N VAL A 106 4.38 -9.80 10.59
CA VAL A 106 4.21 -11.21 11.04
C VAL A 106 4.85 -12.17 10.03
N SER A 107 4.57 -11.96 8.74
CA SER A 107 5.15 -12.78 7.66
C SER A 107 6.67 -12.61 7.58
N ALA A 108 7.18 -11.38 7.67
CA ALA A 108 8.62 -11.09 7.68
C ALA A 108 9.33 -11.78 8.86
N ILE A 109 8.75 -11.69 10.06
CA ILE A 109 9.28 -12.28 11.29
C ILE A 109 9.34 -13.81 11.16
N LYS A 110 8.24 -14.45 10.78
CA LYS A 110 8.14 -15.92 10.68
C LYS A 110 8.99 -16.51 9.57
N LEU A 111 8.95 -15.91 8.38
CA LEU A 111 9.55 -16.51 7.18
C LEU A 111 11.03 -16.13 6.98
N TYR A 112 11.48 -15.00 7.53
CA TYR A 112 12.81 -14.47 7.26
C TYR A 112 13.61 -14.17 8.52
N LEU A 113 13.08 -13.37 9.46
CA LEU A 113 13.88 -12.88 10.58
C LEU A 113 14.19 -13.97 11.61
N ILE A 114 13.19 -14.75 12.06
CA ILE A 114 13.43 -15.86 13.01
C ILE A 114 14.31 -16.95 12.38
N PRO A 115 14.06 -17.41 11.13
CA PRO A 115 14.90 -18.44 10.52
C PRO A 115 16.37 -18.04 10.36
N PHE A 116 16.66 -16.76 10.14
CA PHE A 116 18.04 -16.28 9.99
C PHE A 116 18.65 -15.89 11.35
N TYR A 117 18.03 -14.94 12.06
CA TYR A 117 18.61 -14.36 13.27
C TYR A 117 18.37 -15.18 14.54
N GLY A 118 17.49 -16.19 14.53
CA GLY A 118 16.96 -16.81 15.74
C GLY A 118 18.01 -17.27 16.76
N ALA A 119 19.15 -17.78 16.30
CA ALA A 119 20.25 -18.26 17.14
C ALA A 119 21.25 -17.17 17.57
N PHE A 120 21.18 -15.98 16.97
CA PHE A 120 22.02 -14.84 17.32
C PHE A 120 21.57 -14.25 18.66
N ASN A 121 22.52 -13.68 19.39
CA ASN A 121 22.19 -12.79 20.50
C ASN A 121 21.84 -11.41 19.94
N VAL A 122 20.84 -10.73 20.51
CA VAL A 122 20.34 -9.44 19.97
C VAL A 122 21.40 -8.34 19.94
N ASP A 123 22.23 -8.27 20.98
CA ASP A 123 23.41 -7.38 21.07
C ASP A 123 24.52 -7.73 20.07
N GLY A 124 24.56 -8.97 19.60
CA GLY A 124 25.53 -9.51 18.66
C GLY A 124 25.20 -9.24 17.18
N ILE A 125 24.02 -8.69 16.87
CA ILE A 125 23.64 -8.39 15.49
C ILE A 125 24.32 -7.08 15.07
N LYS A 126 25.48 -7.22 14.42
CA LYS A 126 26.30 -6.10 13.92
C LYS A 126 26.09 -5.88 12.41
N PRO A 127 26.60 -4.78 11.82
CA PRO A 127 26.39 -4.49 10.39
C PRO A 127 26.78 -5.61 9.42
N HIS A 128 27.79 -6.43 9.73
CA HIS A 128 28.16 -7.57 8.88
C HIS A 128 27.06 -8.64 8.84
N VAL A 129 26.41 -8.95 9.97
CA VAL A 129 25.30 -9.91 10.06
C VAL A 129 24.09 -9.42 9.26
N ILE A 130 23.86 -8.10 9.23
CA ILE A 130 22.82 -7.50 8.37
C ILE A 130 23.15 -7.74 6.89
N SER A 131 24.40 -7.54 6.47
CA SER A 131 24.84 -7.82 5.10
C SER A 131 24.67 -9.30 4.73
N GLU A 132 25.01 -10.22 5.63
CA GLU A 132 24.80 -11.66 5.45
C GLU A 132 23.31 -12.00 5.27
N PHE A 133 22.43 -11.36 6.04
CA PHE A 133 20.98 -11.52 5.88
C PHE A 133 20.49 -11.11 4.49
N HIS A 134 21.04 -10.04 3.91
CA HIS A 134 20.67 -9.62 2.56
C HIS A 134 21.02 -10.69 1.51
N VAL A 135 22.21 -11.30 1.63
CA VAL A 135 22.65 -12.40 0.75
C VAL A 135 21.77 -13.62 0.95
N TRP A 136 21.62 -14.09 2.18
CA TRP A 136 20.78 -15.25 2.51
C TRP A 136 19.33 -15.08 2.05
N ARG A 137 18.75 -13.89 2.22
CA ARG A 137 17.38 -13.60 1.80
C ARG A 137 17.23 -13.66 0.27
N ARG A 138 18.23 -13.16 -0.48
CA ARG A 138 18.24 -13.24 -1.95
C ARG A 138 18.30 -14.69 -2.40
N GLU A 139 19.18 -15.48 -1.81
CA GLU A 139 19.32 -16.91 -2.12
C GLU A 139 18.04 -17.68 -1.80
N LYS A 140 17.45 -17.44 -0.62
CA LYS A 140 16.20 -18.09 -0.20
C LYS A 140 15.02 -17.82 -1.15
N VAL A 141 14.92 -16.61 -1.68
CA VAL A 141 13.82 -16.21 -2.58
C VAL A 141 14.15 -16.52 -4.05
N GLY A 142 15.43 -16.72 -4.39
CA GLY A 142 15.91 -16.87 -5.76
C GLY A 142 16.00 -15.54 -6.55
N ARG A 143 15.68 -14.41 -5.92
CA ARG A 143 15.77 -13.06 -6.49
C ARG A 143 15.83 -12.01 -5.39
N GLU A 144 16.26 -10.79 -5.74
CA GLU A 144 16.18 -9.65 -4.81
C GLU A 144 14.71 -9.24 -4.57
N LEU A 145 14.37 -8.96 -3.32
CA LEU A 145 13.06 -8.42 -2.96
C LEU A 145 12.94 -6.94 -3.33
N SER A 146 11.73 -6.48 -3.64
CA SER A 146 11.46 -5.06 -3.93
C SER A 146 11.80 -4.18 -2.73
N GLY A 147 12.15 -2.90 -2.97
CA GLY A 147 12.48 -1.97 -1.90
C GLY A 147 11.38 -1.89 -0.83
N SER A 148 10.10 -1.90 -1.21
CA SER A 148 8.99 -1.88 -0.25
C SER A 148 8.93 -3.13 0.64
N ALA A 149 9.19 -4.32 0.08
CA ALA A 149 9.21 -5.56 0.85
C ALA A 149 10.39 -5.56 1.85
N GLN A 150 11.55 -5.06 1.42
CA GLN A 150 12.70 -4.90 2.31
C GLN A 150 12.42 -3.88 3.43
N SER A 151 11.75 -2.77 3.12
CA SER A 151 11.33 -1.80 4.13
C SER A 151 10.41 -2.42 5.17
N ASN A 152 9.49 -3.31 4.78
CA ASN A 152 8.65 -4.06 5.72
C ASN A 152 9.49 -4.99 6.61
N HIS A 153 10.47 -5.69 6.05
CA HIS A 153 11.38 -6.54 6.84
C HIS A 153 12.20 -5.71 7.82
N ASN A 154 12.73 -4.57 7.38
CA ASN A 154 13.52 -3.66 8.22
C ASN A 154 12.67 -3.06 9.35
N ALA A 155 11.42 -2.66 9.06
CA ALA A 155 10.49 -2.19 10.07
C ALA A 155 10.17 -3.27 11.11
N ALA A 156 9.90 -4.50 10.67
CA ALA A 156 9.67 -5.63 11.56
C ALA A 156 10.91 -5.96 12.42
N LEU A 157 12.10 -5.88 11.84
CA LEU A 157 13.37 -6.07 12.56
C LEU A 157 13.57 -4.97 13.62
N ASN A 158 13.26 -3.72 13.29
CA ASN A 158 13.36 -2.61 14.24
C ASN A 158 12.39 -2.76 15.42
N LEU A 159 11.16 -3.27 15.20
CA LEU A 159 10.25 -3.58 16.31
C LEU A 159 10.83 -4.61 17.30
N ILE A 160 11.61 -5.57 16.81
CA ILE A 160 12.29 -6.56 17.65
C ILE A 160 13.45 -5.92 18.41
N PHE A 161 14.20 -5.01 17.78
CA PHE A 161 15.21 -4.24 18.46
C PHE A 161 14.62 -3.26 19.47
N ASP A 162 13.45 -2.67 19.22
CA ASP A 162 12.76 -1.80 20.18
C ASP A 162 12.42 -2.61 21.44
N GLU A 163 11.82 -3.80 21.27
CA GLU A 163 11.51 -4.72 22.36
C GLU A 163 12.77 -5.18 23.13
N ALA A 164 13.88 -5.41 22.42
CA ALA A 164 15.15 -5.77 23.04
C ALA A 164 15.74 -4.64 23.88
N ILE A 165 15.60 -3.38 23.45
CA ILE A 165 16.07 -2.21 24.20
C ILE A 165 15.19 -1.99 25.43
N GLU A 166 13.87 -2.03 25.28
CA GLU A 166 12.92 -1.84 26.37
C GLU A 166 13.12 -2.85 27.51
N ARG A 167 13.50 -4.09 27.17
CA ARG A 167 13.81 -5.15 28.14
C ARG A 167 15.25 -5.13 28.65
N GLY A 168 16.08 -4.19 28.20
CA GLY A 168 17.48 -4.09 28.59
C GLY A 168 18.33 -5.27 28.12
N TYR A 169 18.05 -5.82 26.94
CA TYR A 169 18.86 -6.87 26.30
C TYR A 169 19.89 -6.34 25.29
N MET A 170 19.70 -5.11 24.82
CA MET A 170 20.66 -4.35 24.00
C MET A 170 20.49 -2.85 24.24
N THR A 171 21.51 -2.05 23.97
CA THR A 171 21.42 -0.59 23.98
C THR A 171 20.99 -0.04 22.62
N ALA A 172 20.50 1.21 22.59
CA ALA A 172 20.27 1.92 21.34
C ALA A 172 21.55 2.13 20.52
N TYR A 173 22.71 2.28 21.17
CA TYR A 173 24.01 2.43 20.51
C TYR A 173 24.42 1.16 19.74
N GLU A 174 24.03 -0.02 20.23
CA GLU A 174 24.34 -1.30 19.58
C GLU A 174 23.43 -1.62 18.39
N ARG A 175 22.37 -0.84 18.17
CA ARG A 175 21.43 -1.05 17.08
C ARG A 175 22.13 -0.85 15.73
N PRO A 176 22.17 -1.89 14.86
CA PRO A 176 22.72 -1.73 13.52
C PRO A 176 21.78 -0.92 12.63
N LEU A 177 22.34 -0.16 11.70
CA LEU A 177 21.57 0.52 10.67
C LEU A 177 21.07 -0.49 9.63
N THR A 178 19.76 -0.52 9.41
CA THR A 178 19.16 -1.30 8.33
C THR A 178 19.34 -0.59 6.99
N LYS A 179 19.71 -1.32 5.94
CA LYS A 179 19.80 -0.79 4.57
C LYS A 179 18.70 -1.37 3.70
N ASN A 180 18.33 -0.64 2.66
CA ASN A 180 17.42 -1.11 1.63
C ASN A 180 18.20 -1.22 0.32
N THR A 181 18.36 -2.45 -0.16
CA THR A 181 19.08 -2.78 -1.40
C THR A 181 18.13 -3.13 -2.54
N GLY A 182 16.82 -3.04 -2.29
CA GLY A 182 15.81 -3.37 -3.28
C GLY A 182 15.63 -2.26 -4.28
N VAL A 183 15.31 -2.64 -5.53
CA VAL A 183 14.98 -1.68 -6.59
C VAL A 183 13.83 -0.78 -6.11
N GLU A 184 14.00 0.53 -6.32
CA GLU A 184 12.95 1.49 -6.01
C GLU A 184 11.68 1.19 -6.81
N SER A 185 10.53 1.60 -6.24
CA SER A 185 9.25 1.52 -6.94
C SER A 185 9.31 2.37 -8.21
N ASP A 186 9.32 1.71 -9.35
CA ASP A 186 9.23 2.36 -10.66
C ASP A 186 7.78 2.79 -10.98
N ARG A 187 7.60 3.66 -11.99
CA ARG A 187 6.30 4.11 -12.49
C ARG A 187 5.49 2.90 -12.98
N ARG A 188 4.22 2.80 -12.57
CA ARG A 188 3.30 1.75 -12.99
C ARG A 188 2.88 1.97 -14.44
N ALA A 189 2.51 0.89 -15.12
CA ALA A 189 1.97 0.96 -16.47
C ALA A 189 0.65 1.74 -16.52
N GLU A 190 0.47 2.54 -17.56
CA GLU A 190 -0.73 3.35 -17.82
C GLU A 190 -1.53 2.75 -18.99
N PHE A 191 -2.80 3.13 -19.08
CA PHE A 191 -3.66 2.82 -20.22
C PHE A 191 -3.82 4.06 -21.10
N SER A 192 -3.86 3.88 -22.42
CA SER A 192 -4.43 4.86 -23.33
C SER A 192 -5.96 4.77 -23.33
N GLN A 193 -6.62 5.76 -23.93
CA GLN A 193 -8.08 5.73 -24.11
C GLN A 193 -8.50 4.57 -25.01
N GLU A 194 -7.80 4.40 -26.13
CA GLU A 194 -8.09 3.39 -27.15
C GLU A 194 -7.95 1.97 -26.57
N GLU A 195 -6.95 1.76 -25.70
CA GLU A 195 -6.76 0.48 -25.01
C GLU A 195 -7.93 0.17 -24.05
N LEU A 196 -8.39 1.16 -23.27
CA LEU A 196 -9.55 0.96 -22.40
C LEU A 196 -10.83 0.72 -23.20
N GLU A 197 -11.04 1.45 -24.30
CA GLU A 197 -12.18 1.22 -25.19
C GLU A 197 -12.15 -0.17 -25.81
N ALA A 198 -10.99 -0.63 -26.29
CA ALA A 198 -10.82 -1.99 -26.80
C ALA A 198 -11.13 -3.04 -25.73
N MET A 199 -10.64 -2.84 -24.51
CA MET A 199 -10.94 -3.72 -23.38
C MET A 199 -12.45 -3.74 -23.09
N MET A 200 -13.11 -2.58 -23.05
CA MET A 200 -14.55 -2.48 -22.80
C MET A 200 -15.39 -3.11 -23.93
N LYS A 201 -14.97 -3.00 -25.21
CA LYS A 201 -15.60 -3.73 -26.33
C LYS A 201 -15.51 -5.24 -26.17
N TYR A 202 -14.43 -5.74 -25.56
CA TYR A 202 -14.25 -7.17 -25.27
C TYR A 202 -15.06 -7.66 -24.06
N ALA A 203 -15.56 -6.75 -23.21
CA ALA A 203 -16.25 -7.10 -21.96
C ALA A 203 -17.36 -8.15 -22.11
N PRO A 204 -18.27 -8.08 -23.12
CA PRO A 204 -19.33 -9.08 -23.26
C PRO A 204 -18.80 -10.50 -23.47
N LYS A 205 -17.75 -10.65 -24.28
CA LYS A 205 -17.09 -11.95 -24.50
C LYS A 205 -16.47 -12.46 -23.20
N PHE A 206 -15.72 -11.59 -22.51
CA PHE A 206 -15.13 -11.92 -21.20
C PHE A 206 -16.20 -12.38 -20.20
N ILE A 207 -17.35 -11.72 -20.12
CA ILE A 207 -18.45 -12.11 -19.22
C ILE A 207 -19.00 -13.49 -19.60
N ILE A 208 -19.29 -13.73 -20.89
CA ILE A 208 -19.88 -14.99 -21.38
C ILE A 208 -18.96 -16.18 -21.15
N ASP A 209 -17.65 -16.00 -21.31
CA ASP A 209 -16.61 -17.02 -21.12
C ASP A 209 -16.45 -17.44 -19.64
N GLY A 210 -17.21 -16.84 -18.72
CA GLY A 210 -17.25 -17.24 -17.31
C GLY A 210 -17.88 -18.62 -17.12
N ARG A 211 -17.16 -19.56 -16.49
CA ARG A 211 -17.58 -20.97 -16.36
C ARG A 211 -18.84 -21.19 -15.50
N THR A 212 -19.04 -20.35 -14.48
CA THR A 212 -20.16 -20.50 -13.52
C THR A 212 -21.02 -19.25 -13.51
N ALA A 213 -22.29 -19.36 -13.11
CA ALA A 213 -23.17 -18.21 -12.94
C ALA A 213 -22.56 -17.14 -12.01
N ARG A 214 -21.96 -17.56 -10.89
CA ARG A 214 -21.26 -16.65 -9.96
C ARG A 214 -20.10 -15.93 -10.64
N THR A 215 -19.29 -16.63 -11.44
CA THR A 215 -18.20 -16.01 -12.21
C THR A 215 -18.73 -14.98 -13.18
N LYS A 216 -19.83 -15.25 -13.90
CA LYS A 216 -20.43 -14.30 -14.84
C LYS A 216 -20.89 -13.02 -14.14
N ILE A 217 -21.56 -13.14 -12.98
CA ILE A 217 -21.99 -11.99 -12.17
C ILE A 217 -20.77 -11.18 -11.69
N ILE A 218 -19.71 -11.83 -11.23
CA ILE A 218 -18.46 -11.15 -10.82
C ILE A 218 -17.85 -10.39 -12.01
N ARG A 219 -17.82 -10.99 -13.20
CA ARG A 219 -17.28 -10.35 -14.41
C ARG A 219 -18.15 -9.18 -14.88
N GLU A 220 -19.48 -9.28 -14.80
CA GLU A 220 -20.39 -8.17 -15.10
C GLU A 220 -20.18 -7.00 -14.13
N LEU A 221 -20.09 -7.31 -12.82
CA LEU A 221 -19.80 -6.29 -11.82
C LEU A 221 -18.40 -5.67 -12.02
N LEU A 222 -17.41 -6.45 -12.44
CA LEU A 222 -16.07 -5.96 -12.77
C LEU A 222 -16.09 -5.01 -13.99
N ALA A 223 -16.91 -5.29 -15.00
CA ALA A 223 -17.07 -4.43 -16.18
C ALA A 223 -17.65 -3.05 -15.82
N ILE A 224 -18.33 -2.91 -14.69
CA ILE A 224 -18.79 -1.63 -14.14
C ILE A 224 -17.75 -1.03 -13.19
N TYR A 225 -17.08 -1.87 -12.40
CA TYR A 225 -16.04 -1.45 -11.48
C TYR A 225 -14.87 -0.76 -12.19
N VAL A 226 -14.43 -1.28 -13.35
CA VAL A 226 -13.33 -0.71 -14.13
C VAL A 226 -13.58 0.75 -14.55
N PRO A 227 -14.66 1.10 -15.28
CA PRO A 227 -14.94 2.48 -15.65
C PRO A 227 -15.21 3.35 -14.41
N PHE A 228 -15.77 2.81 -13.34
CA PHE A 228 -15.89 3.53 -12.06
C PHE A 228 -14.54 3.94 -11.49
N MET A 229 -13.55 3.04 -11.48
CA MET A 229 -12.20 3.37 -11.02
C MET A 229 -11.51 4.39 -11.94
N ALA A 230 -11.72 4.27 -13.26
CA ALA A 230 -11.19 5.20 -14.26
C ALA A 230 -11.83 6.60 -14.19
N ALA A 231 -13.09 6.71 -13.75
CA ALA A 231 -13.83 7.96 -13.67
C ALA A 231 -13.69 8.69 -12.31
N THR A 232 -13.33 7.97 -11.24
CA THR A 232 -13.26 8.54 -9.88
C THR A 232 -11.84 8.74 -9.36
N GLY A 233 -10.88 7.99 -9.91
CA GLY A 233 -9.50 8.00 -9.40
C GLY A 233 -9.36 7.44 -7.99
N MET A 234 -10.35 6.73 -7.44
CA MET A 234 -10.25 6.08 -6.13
C MET A 234 -9.10 5.06 -6.07
N ARG A 235 -8.61 4.73 -4.86
CA ARG A 235 -7.67 3.61 -4.73
C ARG A 235 -8.44 2.28 -4.84
N PRO A 236 -8.10 1.40 -5.80
CA PRO A 236 -8.71 0.07 -5.83
C PRO A 236 -8.33 -0.71 -4.57
N GLY A 237 -9.27 -1.50 -4.06
CA GLY A 237 -9.16 -2.17 -2.76
C GLY A 237 -9.79 -1.34 -1.65
N THR A 238 -9.00 -0.92 -0.66
CA THR A 238 -9.50 -0.40 0.64
C THR A 238 -10.47 0.78 0.57
N GLU A 239 -10.44 1.62 -0.47
CA GLU A 239 -11.39 2.75 -0.58
C GLU A 239 -12.70 2.31 -1.24
N ALA A 240 -12.62 1.51 -2.32
CA ALA A 240 -13.80 1.08 -3.08
C ALA A 240 -14.56 -0.08 -2.42
N GLU A 241 -13.86 -1.00 -1.74
CA GLU A 241 -14.45 -2.18 -1.10
C GLU A 241 -15.42 -1.86 0.05
N TYR A 242 -15.28 -0.68 0.68
CA TYR A 242 -16.11 -0.23 1.81
C TYR A 242 -17.03 0.93 1.43
N LEU A 243 -17.14 1.25 0.14
CA LEU A 243 -18.06 2.28 -0.33
C LEU A 243 -19.49 1.73 -0.25
N GLU A 244 -20.40 2.52 0.31
CA GLU A 244 -21.80 2.16 0.51
C GLU A 244 -22.69 3.24 -0.10
N TRP A 245 -23.94 2.90 -0.42
CA TRP A 245 -24.92 3.87 -0.93
C TRP A 245 -25.11 5.08 0.00
N ARG A 246 -25.08 4.86 1.32
CA ARG A 246 -25.15 5.95 2.32
C ARG A 246 -23.98 6.95 2.26
N HIS A 247 -22.85 6.56 1.68
CA HIS A 247 -21.66 7.41 1.57
C HIS A 247 -21.71 8.37 0.37
N ILE A 248 -22.81 8.36 -0.40
CA ILE A 248 -22.97 9.17 -1.61
C ILE A 248 -24.05 10.22 -1.36
N ASP A 249 -23.71 11.49 -1.49
CA ASP A 249 -24.66 12.61 -1.52
C ASP A 249 -24.83 13.14 -2.94
N VAL A 250 -26.01 13.68 -3.21
CA VAL A 250 -26.31 14.42 -4.43
C VAL A 250 -26.65 15.84 -4.03
N GLU A 251 -25.93 16.79 -4.59
CA GLU A 251 -26.25 18.21 -4.53
C GLU A 251 -26.74 18.66 -5.90
N ILE A 252 -27.86 19.38 -5.98
CA ILE A 252 -28.32 19.96 -7.23
C ILE A 252 -27.79 21.38 -7.30
N ARG A 253 -26.95 21.67 -8.28
CA ARG A 253 -26.42 23.00 -8.54
C ARG A 253 -26.63 23.35 -10.01
N ASP A 254 -27.24 24.50 -10.26
CA ASP A 254 -27.56 24.97 -11.62
C ASP A 254 -28.34 23.93 -12.45
N GLY A 255 -29.23 23.18 -11.79
CA GLY A 255 -30.03 22.12 -12.41
C GLY A 255 -29.28 20.80 -12.69
N GLN A 256 -27.99 20.71 -12.35
CA GLN A 256 -27.16 19.52 -12.56
C GLN A 256 -26.86 18.79 -11.24
N PRO A 257 -26.93 17.45 -11.20
CA PRO A 257 -26.58 16.67 -10.02
C PRO A 257 -25.06 16.56 -9.87
N ILE A 258 -24.55 17.03 -8.73
CA ILE A 258 -23.15 16.88 -8.30
C ILE A 258 -23.07 15.74 -7.28
N LEU A 259 -22.25 14.74 -7.58
CA LEU A 259 -22.07 13.55 -6.74
C LEU A 259 -20.90 13.75 -5.77
N HIS A 260 -21.19 13.75 -4.47
CA HIS A 260 -20.18 13.82 -3.41
C HIS A 260 -20.00 12.45 -2.76
N PHE A 261 -18.79 11.88 -2.83
CA PHE A 261 -18.48 10.59 -2.22
C PHE A 261 -17.69 10.78 -0.94
N ARG A 262 -18.13 10.16 0.15
CA ARG A 262 -17.51 10.23 1.48
C ARG A 262 -16.85 8.92 1.86
N LEU A 263 -15.55 8.81 1.63
CA LEU A 263 -14.78 7.62 1.97
C LEU A 263 -14.49 7.60 3.47
N GLN A 264 -14.93 6.54 4.15
CA GLN A 264 -14.74 6.39 5.60
C GLN A 264 -13.42 5.67 5.96
N ARG A 265 -12.88 4.90 5.01
CA ARG A 265 -11.68 4.06 5.21
C ARG A 265 -10.70 4.24 4.05
N GLY A 266 -9.42 4.16 4.36
CA GLY A 266 -8.35 4.22 3.37
C GLY A 266 -6.98 4.37 4.04
N LYS A 267 -5.91 4.18 3.26
CA LYS A 267 -4.52 4.27 3.75
C LYS A 267 -4.18 5.60 4.44
N ARG A 268 -4.90 6.68 4.12
CA ARG A 268 -4.69 8.02 4.69
C ARG A 268 -5.87 8.52 5.55
N GLY A 269 -6.82 7.66 5.90
CA GLY A 269 -8.02 8.03 6.63
C GLY A 269 -9.20 8.40 5.72
N ALA A 270 -10.22 9.01 6.32
CA ALA A 270 -11.44 9.42 5.64
C ALA A 270 -11.17 10.62 4.71
N ARG A 271 -11.84 10.67 3.56
CA ARG A 271 -11.77 11.80 2.63
C ARG A 271 -13.04 11.91 1.80
N ASN A 272 -13.36 13.13 1.37
CA ASN A 272 -14.47 13.41 0.48
C ASN A 272 -13.93 13.84 -0.89
N PHE A 273 -14.65 13.53 -1.95
CA PHE A 273 -14.32 13.98 -3.29
C PHE A 273 -15.58 14.10 -4.16
N VAL A 274 -15.49 14.86 -5.24
CA VAL A 274 -16.59 15.04 -6.19
C VAL A 274 -16.43 14.05 -7.34
N ALA A 275 -17.38 13.15 -7.51
CA ALA A 275 -17.36 12.19 -8.62
C ALA A 275 -17.81 12.85 -9.92
N HIS A 276 -17.25 12.38 -11.04
CA HIS A 276 -17.66 12.82 -12.37
C HIS A 276 -19.15 12.56 -12.61
N ASN A 277 -19.85 13.44 -13.35
CA ASN A 277 -21.29 13.31 -13.60
C ASN A 277 -21.65 11.96 -14.26
N SER A 278 -20.77 11.43 -15.12
CA SER A 278 -20.92 10.10 -15.74
C SER A 278 -21.12 8.98 -14.71
N CYS A 279 -20.61 9.13 -13.48
CA CYS A 279 -20.80 8.16 -12.41
C CYS A 279 -22.28 7.92 -12.08
N TRP A 280 -23.19 8.85 -12.43
CA TRP A 280 -24.62 8.61 -12.35
C TRP A 280 -25.07 7.34 -13.10
N LEU A 281 -24.56 7.11 -14.31
CA LEU A 281 -24.89 5.91 -15.10
C LEU A 281 -24.34 4.64 -14.45
N LEU A 282 -23.16 4.72 -13.84
CA LEU A 282 -22.54 3.60 -13.11
C LEU A 282 -23.38 3.23 -11.88
N LEU A 283 -23.80 4.24 -11.11
CA LEU A 283 -24.68 4.05 -9.97
C LEU A 283 -26.04 3.48 -10.40
N GLU A 284 -26.63 3.98 -11.47
CA GLU A 284 -27.90 3.45 -11.97
C GLU A 284 -27.77 1.99 -12.41
N ARG A 285 -26.68 1.62 -13.10
CA ARG A 285 -26.44 0.23 -13.48
C ARG A 285 -26.25 -0.68 -12.25
N LEU A 286 -25.50 -0.23 -11.24
CA LEU A 286 -25.32 -0.98 -9.98
C LEU A 286 -26.63 -1.14 -9.20
N ARG A 287 -27.51 -0.14 -9.25
CA ARG A 287 -28.86 -0.22 -8.69
C ARG A 287 -29.70 -1.26 -9.42
N GLN A 288 -29.68 -1.28 -10.75
CA GLN A 288 -30.40 -2.26 -11.58
C GLN A 288 -29.93 -3.71 -11.32
N LEU A 289 -28.63 -3.92 -11.09
CA LEU A 289 -28.06 -5.23 -10.75
C LEU A 289 -28.36 -5.67 -9.31
N SER A 290 -28.90 -4.79 -8.47
CA SER A 290 -29.23 -5.06 -7.07
C SER A 290 -30.73 -5.35 -6.94
N PRO A 291 -31.17 -6.62 -6.76
CA PRO A 291 -32.60 -6.96 -6.75
C PRO A 291 -33.40 -6.20 -5.70
N ASP A 292 -32.80 -5.99 -4.53
CA ASP A 292 -33.37 -5.26 -3.39
C ASP A 292 -33.47 -3.74 -3.58
N LEU A 293 -32.84 -3.19 -4.63
CA LEU A 293 -32.89 -1.76 -4.98
C LEU A 293 -33.60 -1.51 -6.31
N SER A 294 -33.89 -2.57 -7.06
CA SER A 294 -34.45 -2.52 -8.42
C SER A 294 -35.81 -1.79 -8.51
N SER A 295 -36.61 -1.83 -7.45
CA SER A 295 -37.94 -1.21 -7.37
C SER A 295 -37.94 0.28 -7.01
N MET A 296 -36.81 0.84 -6.58
CA MET A 296 -36.66 2.25 -6.22
C MET A 296 -35.90 3.00 -7.30
N THR A 297 -36.14 4.30 -7.47
CA THR A 297 -35.28 5.11 -8.34
C THR A 297 -33.92 5.35 -7.69
N LEU A 298 -32.90 5.74 -8.47
CA LEU A 298 -31.57 6.05 -7.93
C LEU A 298 -31.62 7.21 -6.94
N GLU A 299 -32.41 8.26 -7.22
CA GLU A 299 -32.60 9.39 -6.31
C GLU A 299 -33.15 8.92 -4.95
N GLU A 300 -34.14 8.03 -4.96
CA GLU A 300 -34.72 7.48 -3.73
C GLU A 300 -33.70 6.65 -2.94
N VAL A 301 -32.89 5.84 -3.62
CA VAL A 301 -31.82 5.03 -3.00
C VAL A 301 -30.81 5.94 -2.30
N LEU A 302 -30.35 6.98 -2.99
CA LEU A 302 -29.37 7.93 -2.46
C LEU A 302 -29.95 8.77 -1.31
N LYS A 303 -31.24 9.16 -1.40
CA LYS A 303 -31.94 9.89 -0.35
C LYS A 303 -32.17 9.05 0.91
N LYS A 304 -32.48 7.75 0.78
CA LYS A 304 -32.69 6.84 1.91
C LYS A 304 -31.40 6.44 2.64
N LYS A 305 -30.23 6.76 2.09
CA LYS A 305 -28.92 6.48 2.72
C LYS A 305 -28.77 5.01 3.12
N ILE A 306 -29.00 4.13 2.15
CA ILE A 306 -29.02 2.68 2.39
C ILE A 306 -27.62 2.19 2.84
N PRO A 307 -27.50 1.50 3.99
CA PRO A 307 -26.21 1.03 4.52
C PRO A 307 -25.80 -0.31 3.88
N LYS A 308 -25.72 -0.33 2.55
CA LYS A 308 -25.30 -1.50 1.77
C LYS A 308 -24.11 -1.13 0.90
N LEU A 309 -23.19 -2.08 0.73
CA LEU A 309 -22.03 -1.92 -0.13
C LEU A 309 -22.46 -1.64 -1.57
N LEU A 310 -21.70 -0.76 -2.23
CA LEU A 310 -21.93 -0.35 -3.60
C LEU A 310 -21.57 -1.48 -4.58
N PHE A 311 -20.42 -2.13 -4.36
CA PHE A 311 -19.96 -3.26 -5.15
C PHE A 311 -20.24 -4.57 -4.43
N ARG A 312 -21.38 -5.18 -4.74
CA ARG A 312 -21.81 -6.47 -4.20
C ARG A 312 -22.53 -7.28 -5.27
N LEU A 313 -22.57 -8.58 -5.06
CA LEU A 313 -23.34 -9.52 -5.86
C LEU A 313 -24.83 -9.44 -5.49
N SER A 314 -25.68 -10.07 -6.30
CA SER A 314 -27.15 -10.08 -6.13
C SER A 314 -27.60 -10.70 -4.80
N ASP A 315 -26.82 -11.64 -4.25
CA ASP A 315 -27.03 -12.27 -2.93
C ASP A 315 -26.51 -11.41 -1.75
N GLY A 316 -25.94 -10.24 -2.03
CA GLY A 316 -25.34 -9.35 -1.04
C GLY A 316 -23.89 -9.68 -0.65
N SER A 317 -23.34 -10.80 -1.13
CA SER A 317 -21.94 -11.15 -0.91
C SER A 317 -21.00 -10.27 -1.76
N VAL A 318 -19.74 -10.17 -1.34
CA VAL A 318 -18.72 -9.40 -2.04
C VAL A 318 -17.79 -10.36 -2.79
N PRO A 319 -17.29 -10.02 -3.98
CA PRO A 319 -16.27 -10.82 -4.64
C PRO A 319 -15.00 -10.94 -3.78
N ASP A 320 -14.48 -12.16 -3.63
CA ASP A 320 -13.28 -12.42 -2.80
C ASP A 320 -12.02 -11.76 -3.38
N ASN A 321 -12.02 -11.44 -4.68
CA ASN A 321 -10.85 -10.92 -5.37
C ASN A 321 -11.22 -10.18 -6.66
N TRP A 322 -10.80 -8.91 -6.78
CA TRP A 322 -10.93 -8.12 -8.01
C TRP A 322 -9.72 -8.26 -8.95
N ASN A 323 -8.52 -8.49 -8.40
CA ASN A 323 -7.26 -8.50 -9.15
C ASN A 323 -7.13 -9.71 -10.07
N LYS A 324 -7.52 -10.90 -9.63
CA LYS A 324 -7.45 -12.13 -10.44
C LYS A 324 -8.33 -12.05 -11.69
N PRO A 325 -9.65 -11.78 -11.61
CA PRO A 325 -10.47 -11.68 -12.80
C PRO A 325 -10.07 -10.49 -13.69
N PHE A 326 -9.60 -9.37 -13.11
CA PHE A 326 -9.09 -8.26 -13.90
C PHE A 326 -7.82 -8.62 -14.67
N ARG A 327 -6.87 -9.31 -14.03
CA ARG A 327 -5.67 -9.82 -14.70
C ARG A 327 -6.04 -10.75 -15.86
N GLN A 328 -6.96 -11.68 -15.62
CA GLN A 328 -7.43 -12.59 -16.66
C GLN A 328 -8.05 -11.81 -17.84
N TRP A 329 -8.88 -10.79 -17.56
CA TRP A 329 -9.44 -9.96 -18.62
C TRP A 329 -8.35 -9.27 -19.46
N LEU A 330 -7.30 -8.76 -18.80
CA LEU A 330 -6.17 -8.15 -19.50
C LEU A 330 -5.34 -9.16 -20.32
N GLU A 331 -5.22 -10.40 -19.85
CA GLU A 331 -4.59 -11.48 -20.61
C GLU A 331 -5.43 -11.83 -21.85
N ASP A 332 -6.73 -12.04 -21.65
CA ASP A 332 -7.69 -12.40 -22.72
C ASP A 332 -7.85 -11.29 -23.77
N SER A 333 -7.60 -10.02 -23.39
CA SER A 333 -7.63 -8.87 -24.28
C SER A 333 -6.26 -8.43 -24.79
N GLU A 334 -5.18 -9.17 -24.48
CA GLU A 334 -3.79 -8.84 -24.86
C GLU A 334 -3.30 -7.46 -24.37
N LEU A 335 -3.84 -6.96 -23.25
CA LEU A 335 -3.52 -5.66 -22.66
C LEU A 335 -2.79 -5.75 -21.32
N LEU A 336 -2.42 -6.95 -20.88
CA LEU A 336 -1.71 -7.14 -19.60
C LEU A 336 -0.42 -6.32 -19.55
N ASN A 337 0.40 -6.36 -20.60
CA ASN A 337 1.65 -5.64 -20.65
C ASN A 337 1.49 -4.34 -21.42
N CYS A 338 2.01 -3.25 -20.86
CA CYS A 338 2.10 -1.99 -21.59
C CYS A 338 3.15 -2.10 -22.70
N PRO A 339 2.82 -1.78 -23.96
CA PRO A 339 3.73 -1.96 -25.08
C PRO A 339 4.97 -1.05 -24.99
N VAL A 340 4.84 0.11 -24.35
CA VAL A 340 5.95 1.07 -24.20
C VAL A 340 6.88 0.69 -23.05
N SER A 341 6.32 0.31 -21.90
CA SER A 341 7.10 0.09 -20.68
C SER A 341 7.43 -1.38 -20.41
N GLY A 342 6.79 -2.32 -21.10
CA GLY A 342 6.88 -3.77 -20.85
C GLY A 342 6.31 -4.21 -19.50
N LYS A 343 5.72 -3.30 -18.72
CA LYS A 343 5.23 -3.58 -17.36
C LYS A 343 3.79 -4.08 -17.39
N GLU A 344 3.49 -4.98 -16.46
CA GLU A 344 2.14 -5.45 -16.21
C GLU A 344 1.24 -4.32 -15.67
N ARG A 345 0.03 -4.24 -16.20
CA ARG A 345 -1.06 -3.39 -15.75
C ARG A 345 -1.81 -4.05 -14.62
N SER A 346 -2.42 -3.23 -13.77
CA SER A 346 -3.24 -3.66 -12.63
C SER A 346 -4.43 -2.72 -12.46
N LEU A 347 -5.36 -3.02 -11.55
CA LEU A 347 -6.46 -2.10 -11.25
C LEU A 347 -5.96 -0.70 -10.85
N TYR A 348 -4.76 -0.61 -10.27
CA TYR A 348 -4.16 0.68 -9.93
C TYR A 348 -3.81 1.51 -11.17
N SER A 349 -3.57 0.89 -12.32
CA SER A 349 -3.34 1.58 -13.59
C SER A 349 -4.53 2.44 -14.01
N LEU A 350 -5.76 2.09 -13.64
CA LEU A 350 -6.97 2.90 -13.90
C LEU A 350 -6.96 4.23 -13.15
N ARG A 351 -6.43 4.22 -11.93
CA ARG A 351 -6.21 5.45 -11.15
C ARG A 351 -5.14 6.33 -11.80
N HIS A 352 -4.14 5.73 -12.47
CA HIS A 352 -3.18 6.51 -13.23
C HIS A 352 -3.81 7.16 -14.46
N TYR A 353 -4.63 6.41 -15.18
CA TYR A 353 -5.43 6.93 -16.30
C TYR A 353 -6.29 8.13 -15.86
N TYR A 354 -7.02 8.04 -14.74
CA TYR A 354 -7.83 9.15 -14.22
C TYR A 354 -6.99 10.43 -14.01
N ALA A 355 -5.83 10.29 -13.34
CA ALA A 355 -4.96 11.44 -13.08
C ALA A 355 -4.48 12.08 -14.38
N THR A 356 -4.11 11.27 -15.37
CA THR A 356 -3.70 11.76 -16.70
C THR A 356 -4.84 12.51 -17.38
N GLN A 357 -6.07 11.97 -17.41
CA GLN A 357 -7.22 12.67 -17.99
C GLN A 357 -7.50 14.00 -17.29
N ARG A 358 -7.51 14.03 -15.95
CA ARG A 358 -7.77 15.26 -15.18
C ARG A 358 -6.67 16.31 -15.33
N LEU A 359 -5.41 15.90 -15.45
CA LEU A 359 -4.33 16.82 -15.78
C LEU A 359 -4.50 17.38 -17.19
N LEU A 360 -4.88 16.57 -18.19
CA LEU A 360 -5.16 17.03 -19.55
C LEU A 360 -6.36 18.01 -19.63
N GLU A 361 -7.31 17.91 -18.71
CA GLU A 361 -8.39 18.90 -18.52
C GLU A 361 -7.91 20.22 -17.91
N GLY A 362 -6.64 20.31 -17.50
CA GLY A 362 -6.06 21.50 -16.89
C GLY A 362 -6.31 21.62 -15.38
N ILE A 363 -6.78 20.56 -14.70
CA ILE A 363 -6.96 20.59 -13.25
C ILE A 363 -5.59 20.78 -12.56
N PRO A 364 -5.44 21.78 -11.67
CA PRO A 364 -4.20 21.99 -10.94
C PRO A 364 -3.75 20.76 -10.14
N ILE A 365 -2.43 20.53 -10.09
CA ILE A 365 -1.84 19.39 -9.37
C ILE A 365 -2.26 19.35 -7.90
N HIS A 366 -2.39 20.51 -7.26
CA HIS A 366 -2.82 20.63 -5.87
C HIS A 366 -4.23 20.05 -5.69
N ASP A 367 -5.19 20.51 -6.48
CA ASP A 367 -6.60 20.11 -6.38
C ASP A 367 -6.76 18.64 -6.75
N LEU A 368 -6.03 18.17 -7.75
CA LEU A 368 -5.99 16.75 -8.09
C LEU A 368 -5.40 15.90 -6.95
N ALA A 369 -4.40 16.40 -6.22
CA ALA A 369 -3.82 15.69 -5.08
C ALA A 369 -4.83 15.52 -3.95
N GLU A 370 -5.62 16.56 -3.66
CA GLU A 370 -6.72 16.54 -2.70
C GLU A 370 -7.83 15.58 -3.15
N GLN A 371 -8.33 15.76 -4.38
CA GLN A 371 -9.35 14.94 -5.04
C GLN A 371 -8.99 13.45 -5.04
N MET A 372 -7.73 13.09 -5.22
CA MET A 372 -7.28 11.71 -5.23
C MET A 372 -6.86 11.20 -3.84
N GLY A 373 -6.65 12.06 -2.84
CA GLY A 373 -6.08 11.66 -1.54
C GLY A 373 -4.62 11.21 -1.63
N THR A 374 -3.82 11.88 -2.46
CA THR A 374 -2.37 11.66 -2.62
C THR A 374 -1.58 12.93 -2.30
N SER A 375 -0.26 12.85 -2.20
CA SER A 375 0.56 14.05 -1.95
C SER A 375 0.94 14.69 -3.28
N VAL A 376 1.06 16.02 -3.28
CA VAL A 376 1.55 16.79 -4.44
C VAL A 376 2.85 16.19 -4.96
N LEU A 377 3.81 15.92 -4.07
CA LEU A 377 5.08 15.29 -4.42
C LEU A 377 4.92 13.97 -5.19
N MET A 378 3.93 13.15 -4.84
CA MET A 378 3.66 11.89 -5.55
C MET A 378 3.09 12.16 -6.95
N ILE A 379 2.14 13.11 -7.10
CA ILE A 379 1.64 13.49 -8.44
C ILE A 379 2.78 14.05 -9.28
N THR A 380 3.57 14.98 -8.75
CA THR A 380 4.73 15.55 -9.45
C THR A 380 5.72 14.46 -9.87
N LYS A 381 6.10 13.52 -8.99
CA LYS A 381 7.02 12.42 -9.33
C LYS A 381 6.53 11.57 -10.50
N HIS A 382 5.22 11.34 -10.58
CA HIS A 382 4.62 10.50 -11.61
C HIS A 382 4.32 11.26 -12.90
N TYR A 383 3.81 12.49 -12.84
CA TYR A 383 3.19 13.18 -13.96
C TYR A 383 3.89 14.48 -14.40
N SER A 384 5.01 14.87 -13.79
CA SER A 384 5.76 16.07 -14.20
C SER A 384 6.12 16.10 -15.69
N HIS A 385 6.23 14.93 -16.32
CA HIS A 385 6.53 14.79 -17.74
C HIS A 385 5.36 15.23 -18.66
N LEU A 386 4.13 15.26 -18.15
CA LEU A 386 2.98 15.76 -18.90
C LEU A 386 2.97 17.30 -18.96
N THR A 387 3.55 17.97 -17.96
CA THR A 387 3.53 19.44 -17.89
C THR A 387 4.25 20.10 -19.09
N PRO A 388 5.43 19.64 -19.55
CA PRO A 388 6.03 20.12 -20.79
C PRO A 388 5.21 19.82 -22.04
N LEU A 389 4.53 18.66 -22.13
CA LEU A 389 3.69 18.31 -23.27
C LEU A 389 2.45 19.21 -23.35
N MET A 390 1.81 19.46 -22.20
CA MET A 390 0.67 20.38 -22.10
C MET A 390 1.08 21.82 -22.44
N LYS A 391 2.30 22.21 -22.07
CA LYS A 391 2.89 23.53 -22.35
C LYS A 391 3.80 23.54 -23.57
N ALA A 392 3.71 22.53 -24.45
CA ALA A 392 4.68 22.33 -25.52
C ALA A 392 4.79 23.56 -26.44
N LYS A 393 3.66 24.24 -26.71
CA LYS A 393 3.66 25.50 -27.47
C LYS A 393 4.37 26.64 -26.74
N GLN A 394 4.12 26.79 -25.44
CA GLN A 394 4.77 27.82 -24.61
C GLN A 394 6.28 27.60 -24.53
N PHE A 395 6.73 26.34 -24.46
CA PHE A 395 8.16 26.00 -24.45
C PHE A 395 8.80 26.01 -25.84
N ALA A 396 8.05 25.74 -26.91
CA ALA A 396 8.54 25.78 -28.29
C ALA A 396 8.76 27.21 -28.82
N GLY A 397 8.52 28.25 -28.02
CA GLY A 397 8.72 29.64 -28.41
C GLY A 397 7.74 30.15 -29.47
N VAL A 398 6.71 29.37 -29.80
CA VAL A 398 5.63 29.79 -30.71
C VAL A 398 4.65 30.62 -29.89
N VAL A 399 5.03 31.87 -29.64
CA VAL A 399 4.06 32.92 -29.32
C VAL A 399 3.39 33.20 -30.66
N ASP A 400 2.23 32.59 -30.90
CA ASP A 400 1.38 33.01 -32.02
C ASP A 400 1.00 34.47 -31.76
N GLU A 401 1.71 35.44 -32.34
CA GLU A 401 1.36 36.87 -32.29
C GLU A 401 0.01 37.17 -32.98
N THR A 402 -0.54 36.17 -33.68
CA THR A 402 -1.84 36.21 -34.37
C THR A 402 -2.88 35.24 -33.81
N ALA A 403 -2.55 34.38 -32.84
CA ALA A 403 -3.57 33.63 -32.12
C ALA A 403 -4.15 34.58 -31.09
N SER A 404 -5.34 35.10 -31.37
CA SER A 404 -6.14 35.75 -30.34
C SER A 404 -6.15 34.85 -29.09
N THR A 405 -6.20 35.48 -27.91
CA THR A 405 -6.35 34.80 -26.61
C THR A 405 -7.45 33.72 -26.65
N GLU A 406 -8.42 33.88 -27.56
CA GLU A 406 -9.49 32.94 -27.90
C GLU A 406 -9.00 31.63 -28.55
N ALA A 407 -8.03 31.62 -29.47
CA ALA A 407 -7.59 30.37 -30.13
C ALA A 407 -6.83 29.42 -29.17
N ALA A 408 -6.07 29.98 -28.23
CA ALA A 408 -5.45 29.22 -27.14
C ALA A 408 -6.49 28.72 -26.14
N GLN A 409 -7.50 29.53 -25.81
CA GLN A 409 -8.65 29.13 -24.99
C GLN A 409 -9.47 28.03 -25.66
N ILE A 410 -9.78 28.15 -26.96
CA ILE A 410 -10.52 27.15 -27.75
C ILE A 410 -9.78 25.81 -27.73
N LYS A 411 -8.44 25.80 -27.90
CA LYS A 411 -7.68 24.54 -27.87
C LYS A 411 -7.63 23.90 -26.47
N ALA A 412 -7.54 24.70 -25.41
CA ALA A 412 -7.62 24.22 -24.03
C ALA A 412 -9.02 23.68 -23.69
N ILE A 413 -10.06 24.35 -24.18
CA ILE A 413 -11.45 23.90 -24.11
C ILE A 413 -11.60 22.57 -24.85
N MET A 414 -11.06 22.45 -26.07
CA MET A 414 -11.12 21.20 -26.86
C MET A 414 -10.39 20.05 -26.16
N SER A 415 -9.19 20.26 -25.59
CA SER A 415 -8.48 19.19 -24.87
C SER A 415 -9.21 18.75 -23.59
N ALA A 416 -9.78 19.70 -22.85
CA ALA A 416 -10.58 19.40 -21.67
C ALA A 416 -11.89 18.69 -22.04
N GLN A 417 -12.53 19.08 -23.15
CA GLN A 417 -13.70 18.41 -23.69
C GLN A 417 -13.37 16.98 -24.14
N MET A 418 -12.23 16.74 -24.80
CA MET A 418 -11.83 15.39 -25.20
C MET A 418 -11.63 14.47 -23.99
N ALA A 419 -10.95 14.93 -22.93
CA ALA A 419 -10.74 14.13 -21.73
C ALA A 419 -12.04 13.85 -20.95
N ASN A 420 -12.97 14.81 -20.90
CA ASN A 420 -14.30 14.60 -20.35
C ASN A 420 -15.08 13.54 -21.17
N ASN A 421 -15.06 13.68 -22.49
CA ASN A 421 -15.71 12.74 -23.42
C ASN A 421 -15.12 11.32 -23.30
N ASN A 422 -13.80 11.20 -23.09
CA ASN A 422 -13.14 9.91 -22.88
C ASN A 422 -13.72 9.14 -21.68
N ILE A 423 -13.86 9.81 -20.53
CA ILE A 423 -14.44 9.23 -19.32
C ILE A 423 -15.92 8.91 -19.51
N MET A 424 -16.68 9.82 -20.15
CA MET A 424 -18.10 9.56 -20.46
C MET A 424 -18.26 8.34 -21.37
N ASN A 425 -17.46 8.22 -22.43
CA ASN A 425 -17.53 7.10 -23.37
C ASN A 425 -17.27 5.76 -22.67
N LEU A 426 -16.21 5.67 -21.86
CA LEU A 426 -15.91 4.44 -21.10
C LEU A 426 -17.06 4.03 -20.18
N VAL A 427 -17.71 5.01 -19.54
CA VAL A 427 -18.85 4.75 -18.67
C VAL A 427 -20.08 4.27 -19.46
N GLN A 428 -20.38 4.89 -20.60
CA GLN A 428 -21.48 4.45 -21.46
C GLN A 428 -21.25 3.04 -22.00
N MET A 429 -20.03 2.72 -22.41
CA MET A 429 -19.66 1.36 -22.84
C MET A 429 -19.79 0.32 -21.72
N GLY A 430 -19.38 0.66 -20.49
CA GLY A 430 -19.47 -0.27 -19.35
C GLY A 430 -20.87 -0.46 -18.78
N THR A 431 -21.75 0.52 -18.95
CA THR A 431 -23.13 0.47 -18.42
C THR A 431 -24.16 0.07 -19.47
N GLY A 432 -23.86 0.29 -20.76
CA GLY A 432 -24.85 0.23 -21.84
C GLY A 432 -25.88 1.36 -21.80
N LEU A 433 -25.74 2.33 -20.91
CA LEU A 433 -26.63 3.48 -20.75
C LEU A 433 -26.04 4.70 -21.46
N VAL A 434 -26.89 5.61 -21.92
CA VAL A 434 -26.46 6.85 -22.61
C VAL A 434 -26.92 8.05 -21.80
N MET A 435 -26.04 9.04 -21.65
CA MET A 435 -26.39 10.33 -21.04
C MET A 435 -26.83 11.31 -22.13
N PRO A 436 -27.97 12.00 -22.01
CA PRO A 436 -28.38 13.01 -22.99
C PRO A 436 -27.36 14.14 -23.11
N LEU A 437 -27.19 14.72 -24.31
CA LEU A 437 -26.22 15.78 -24.58
C LEU A 437 -26.38 16.99 -23.64
N ILE A 438 -27.63 17.34 -23.32
CA ILE A 438 -28.01 18.41 -22.37
C ILE A 438 -27.39 18.19 -20.98
N ALA A 439 -27.31 16.95 -20.53
CA ALA A 439 -26.72 16.58 -19.24
C ALA A 439 -25.19 16.41 -19.32
N GLN A 440 -24.64 16.24 -20.52
CA GLN A 440 -23.20 16.16 -20.72
C GLN A 440 -22.55 17.54 -20.80
N ASN A 441 -23.16 18.47 -21.55
CA ASN A 441 -22.68 19.85 -21.70
C ASN A 441 -23.81 20.78 -22.19
N SER A 442 -24.27 21.67 -21.32
CA SER A 442 -25.31 22.66 -21.63
C SER A 442 -24.84 23.67 -22.69
N GLU A 443 -23.60 24.15 -22.60
CA GLU A 443 -23.04 25.12 -23.56
C GLU A 443 -22.95 24.55 -24.98
N LEU A 444 -22.55 23.29 -25.13
CA LEU A 444 -22.53 22.61 -26.44
C LEU A 444 -23.93 22.33 -26.97
N THR A 445 -24.89 22.05 -26.09
CA THR A 445 -26.28 21.89 -26.50
C THR A 445 -26.80 23.23 -27.02
N ASP A 446 -26.53 24.33 -26.32
CA ASP A 446 -26.92 25.67 -26.73
C ASP A 446 -26.23 26.08 -28.04
N ASP A 447 -24.92 25.85 -28.19
CA ASP A 447 -24.19 26.09 -29.45
C ASP A 447 -24.74 25.24 -30.61
N PHE A 448 -24.97 23.94 -30.39
CA PHE A 448 -25.53 23.06 -31.40
C PHE A 448 -26.96 23.49 -31.80
N GLU A 449 -27.82 23.79 -30.83
CA GLU A 449 -29.16 24.30 -31.08
C GLU A 449 -29.12 25.63 -31.85
N ASN A 450 -28.20 26.53 -31.50
CA ASN A 450 -28.03 27.80 -32.17
C ASN A 450 -27.54 27.63 -33.61
N ARG A 451 -26.60 26.70 -33.86
CA ARG A 451 -26.16 26.35 -35.22
C ARG A 451 -27.28 25.71 -36.04
N LEU A 452 -28.09 24.85 -35.43
CA LEU A 452 -29.20 24.17 -36.08
C LEU A 452 -30.32 25.18 -36.43
N LYS A 453 -30.63 26.11 -35.51
CA LYS A 453 -31.55 27.25 -35.76
C LYS A 453 -31.01 28.18 -36.85
N ALA A 454 -29.70 28.45 -36.87
CA ALA A 454 -29.06 29.27 -37.90
C ALA A 454 -29.07 28.60 -39.29
N GLN A 455 -28.85 27.28 -39.37
CA GLN A 455 -29.01 26.52 -40.61
C GLN A 455 -30.46 26.51 -41.09
N ARG A 456 -31.42 26.31 -40.19
CA ARG A 456 -32.86 26.37 -40.50
C ARG A 456 -33.30 27.74 -41.06
N LYS A 457 -32.68 28.83 -40.59
CA LYS A 457 -32.89 30.19 -41.12
C LYS A 457 -32.20 30.45 -42.46
N LYS A 458 -31.23 29.62 -42.87
CA LYS A 458 -30.56 29.70 -44.17
C LYS A 458 -31.22 28.82 -45.24
N SER A 459 -32.00 27.83 -44.81
CA SER A 459 -32.74 26.90 -45.68
C SER A 459 -34.24 27.23 -45.80
N ALA A 460 -34.71 28.22 -45.05
CA ALA A 460 -35.98 28.92 -45.26
C ALA A 460 -35.70 30.26 -45.94
#